data_AF-A0AA96VRW2-F1
#
_entry.id   AF-A0AA96VRW2-F1
#
_cell.length_a   1.000
_cell.length_b   1.000
_cell.length_c   1.000
_cell.angle_alpha   90.00
_cell.angle_beta   90.00
_cell.angle_gamma   90.00
#
_symmetry.space_group_name_H-M   'P 1'
#
loop_
_entity.id
_entity.type
_entity.pdbx_description
1 polymer ?
#
loop_
_entity_poly.entity_id
_entity_poly.type
_entity_poly.pdbx_seq_one_letter_code
_entity_poly.pdbx_strand_id
1 'polypeptide(L)'
;MKLHLTSDLITIHVAENSSHYLHICRVLTHSLGRSFWVNETLINFEISHEDKRRKAFLTSLYYTCAFASKTHNSAFLEKLLLASNKPIKLVKKKRQQCSTQKLMASNDPYSVLNADETESMESIRRKYISLAKAYHPDSIASKDASSVKNCTAKFQKIQEAYTAIKIEKMKKCAA
;
A
#
# COMPACT_ATOMS: atom_id res chain seq x y z
N MET A 1 -1.25 -7.72 10.60
CA MET A 1 -2.31 -8.57 10.00
C MET A 1 -3.48 -8.58 10.96
N LYS A 2 -4.74 -8.53 10.49
CA LYS A 2 -5.91 -8.61 11.38
C LYS A 2 -6.89 -9.66 10.86
N LEU A 3 -7.42 -10.46 11.77
CA LEU A 3 -8.46 -11.44 11.48
C LEU A 3 -9.78 -10.94 12.04
N HIS A 4 -10.82 -10.94 11.22
CA HIS A 4 -12.17 -10.53 11.60
C HIS A 4 -13.12 -11.69 11.33
N LEU A 5 -13.99 -11.99 12.30
CA LEU A 5 -15.03 -13.00 12.19
C LEU A 5 -16.40 -12.30 12.17
N THR A 6 -17.19 -12.55 11.13
CA THR A 6 -18.56 -12.05 10.99
C THR A 6 -19.54 -13.23 11.06
N SER A 7 -20.84 -12.95 11.21
CA SER A 7 -21.92 -13.94 11.14
C SER A 7 -21.81 -14.86 9.92
N ASP A 8 -21.41 -14.32 8.77
CA ASP A 8 -21.53 -15.02 7.48
C ASP A 8 -20.17 -15.38 6.84
N LEU A 9 -19.06 -14.84 7.34
CA LEU A 9 -17.74 -15.01 6.71
C LEU A 9 -16.56 -14.75 7.67
N ILE A 10 -15.40 -15.30 7.32
CA ILE A 10 -14.12 -15.03 7.98
C ILE A 10 -13.33 -14.06 7.10
N THR A 11 -12.99 -12.87 7.58
CA THR A 11 -12.20 -11.88 6.81
C THR A 11 -10.77 -11.79 7.32
N ILE A 12 -9.79 -11.98 6.43
CA ILE A 12 -8.36 -11.78 6.71
C ILE A 12 -7.94 -10.45 6.09
N HIS A 13 -7.50 -9.49 6.91
CA HIS A 13 -6.91 -8.23 6.45
C HIS A 13 -5.39 -8.31 6.50
N VAL A 14 -4.77 -8.23 5.32
CA VAL A 14 -3.32 -8.27 5.16
C VAL A 14 -2.87 -7.05 4.36
N ALA A 15 -1.73 -6.48 4.76
CA ALA A 15 -1.08 -5.41 4.02
C ALA A 15 -0.33 -6.00 2.82
N GLU A 16 -0.49 -5.39 1.65
CA GLU A 16 0.03 -5.88 0.37
C GLU A 16 1.55 -6.09 0.35
N ASN A 17 2.32 -5.24 1.03
CA ASN A 17 3.79 -5.30 1.08
C ASN A 17 4.33 -6.00 2.34
N SER A 18 3.50 -6.80 3.03
CA SER A 18 3.92 -7.49 4.25
C SER A 18 4.43 -8.90 3.94
N SER A 19 5.47 -9.33 4.65
CA SER A 19 5.92 -10.73 4.67
C SER A 19 4.79 -11.72 4.98
N HIS A 20 3.78 -11.28 5.75
CA HIS A 20 2.58 -12.06 6.03
C HIS A 20 1.72 -12.34 4.79
N TYR A 21 1.67 -11.42 3.81
CA TYR A 21 0.93 -11.64 2.56
C TYR A 21 1.58 -12.73 1.71
N LEU A 22 2.92 -12.67 1.56
CA LEU A 22 3.69 -13.69 0.85
C LEU A 22 3.57 -15.06 1.53
N HIS A 23 3.64 -15.07 2.86
CA HIS A 23 3.47 -16.30 3.65
C HIS A 23 2.09 -16.93 3.44
N ILE A 24 1.01 -16.14 3.57
CA ILE A 24 -0.36 -16.62 3.33
C ILE A 24 -0.49 -17.15 1.91
N CYS A 25 0.04 -16.42 0.92
CA CYS A 25 -0.05 -16.86 -0.46
C CYS A 25 0.64 -18.21 -0.67
N ARG A 26 1.85 -18.38 -0.13
CA ARG A 26 2.61 -19.63 -0.22
C ARG A 26 1.87 -20.79 0.44
N VAL A 27 1.29 -20.57 1.62
CA VAL A 27 0.53 -21.59 2.37
C VAL A 27 -0.75 -21.97 1.62
N LEU A 28 -1.47 -21.00 1.05
CA LEU A 28 -2.64 -21.26 0.24
C LEU A 28 -2.29 -22.04 -1.03
N THR A 29 -1.20 -21.69 -1.73
CA THR A 29 -0.75 -22.43 -2.92
C THR A 29 -0.40 -23.87 -2.57
N HIS A 30 0.29 -24.09 -1.44
CA HIS A 30 0.65 -25.42 -0.98
C HIS A 30 -0.54 -26.25 -0.49
N SER A 31 -1.52 -25.62 0.18
CA SER A 31 -2.67 -26.33 0.75
C SER A 31 -3.75 -26.62 -0.28
N LEU A 32 -4.02 -25.69 -1.20
CA LEU A 32 -5.09 -25.80 -2.20
C LEU A 32 -4.61 -26.27 -3.58
N GLY A 33 -3.30 -26.33 -3.83
CA GLY A 33 -2.72 -26.85 -5.08
C GLY A 33 -3.06 -26.05 -6.35
N ARG A 34 -3.60 -24.82 -6.23
CA ARG A 34 -4.01 -23.98 -7.37
C ARG A 34 -3.58 -22.53 -7.21
N SER A 35 -3.33 -21.87 -8.34
CA SER A 35 -3.09 -20.43 -8.45
C SER A 35 -4.37 -19.65 -8.16
N PHE A 36 -4.41 -18.93 -7.04
CA PHE A 36 -5.56 -18.10 -6.66
C PHE A 36 -5.28 -16.62 -6.99
N TRP A 37 -6.26 -15.97 -7.62
CA TRP A 37 -6.21 -14.54 -7.95
C TRP A 37 -6.72 -13.77 -6.72
N VAL A 38 -5.86 -13.05 -6.01
CA VAL A 38 -6.26 -12.25 -4.85
C VAL A 38 -6.64 -10.84 -5.33
N ASN A 39 -7.91 -10.62 -5.62
CA ASN A 39 -8.58 -9.31 -5.54
C ASN A 39 -10.08 -9.60 -5.35
N GLU A 40 -10.58 -9.37 -4.13
CA GLU A 40 -11.99 -9.54 -3.71
C GLU A 40 -12.58 -10.97 -3.68
N THR A 41 -11.76 -12.00 -3.56
CA THR A 41 -12.24 -13.39 -3.69
C THR A 41 -12.70 -14.00 -2.36
N LEU A 42 -13.92 -14.54 -2.34
CA LEU A 42 -14.33 -15.58 -1.38
C LEU A 42 -13.48 -16.83 -1.68
N ILE A 43 -12.63 -17.24 -0.74
CA ILE A 43 -11.97 -18.55 -0.80
C ILE A 43 -13.04 -19.58 -0.45
N ASN A 44 -13.62 -20.19 -1.49
CA ASN A 44 -14.59 -21.27 -1.33
C ASN A 44 -13.82 -22.60 -1.34
N PHE A 45 -13.65 -23.20 -0.16
CA PHE A 45 -13.09 -24.53 -0.02
C PHE A 45 -14.20 -25.54 -0.35
N GLU A 46 -13.91 -26.54 -1.18
CA GLU A 46 -14.85 -27.64 -1.43
C GLU A 46 -15.08 -28.38 -0.11
N ILE A 47 -16.33 -28.32 0.39
CA ILE A 47 -16.69 -28.49 1.81
C ILE A 47 -16.45 -29.92 2.33
N SER A 48 -16.23 -30.91 1.46
CA SER A 48 -16.41 -32.31 1.85
C SER A 48 -15.17 -33.06 2.36
N HIS A 49 -13.93 -32.56 2.20
CA HIS A 49 -12.74 -33.34 2.62
C HIS A 49 -11.55 -32.55 3.22
N GLU A 50 -11.66 -31.23 3.36
CA GLU A 50 -10.55 -30.37 3.84
C GLU A 50 -10.78 -29.66 5.18
N ASP A 51 -11.81 -30.00 5.97
CA ASP A 51 -12.08 -29.34 7.26
C ASP A 51 -10.88 -29.38 8.22
N LYS A 52 -10.15 -30.50 8.26
CA LYS A 52 -8.92 -30.64 9.08
C LYS A 52 -7.82 -29.68 8.61
N ARG A 53 -7.63 -29.53 7.29
CA ARG A 53 -6.64 -28.60 6.71
C ARG A 53 -7.04 -27.16 6.94
N ARG A 54 -8.33 -26.86 6.82
CA ARG A 54 -8.90 -25.53 7.05
C ARG A 54 -8.78 -25.10 8.50
N LYS A 55 -9.09 -25.98 9.45
CA LYS A 55 -8.87 -25.75 10.89
C LYS A 55 -7.39 -25.55 11.19
N ALA A 56 -6.50 -26.40 10.64
CA ALA A 56 -5.06 -26.24 10.81
C ALA A 56 -4.55 -24.89 10.27
N PHE A 57 -5.04 -24.47 9.10
CA PHE A 57 -4.73 -23.18 8.49
C PHE A 57 -5.20 -22.01 9.37
N LEU A 58 -6.45 -22.03 9.83
CA LEU A 58 -7.01 -20.99 10.70
C LEU A 58 -6.27 -20.90 12.05
N THR A 59 -5.92 -22.04 12.64
CA THR A 59 -5.11 -22.11 13.86
C THR A 59 -3.72 -21.50 13.65
N SER A 60 -3.02 -21.90 12.59
CA SER A 60 -1.70 -21.35 12.25
C SER A 60 -1.75 -19.83 12.02
N LEU A 61 -2.79 -19.37 11.33
CA LEU A 61 -3.03 -17.95 11.06
C LEU A 61 -3.31 -17.16 12.34
N TYR A 62 -4.12 -17.71 13.24
CA TYR A 62 -4.41 -17.13 14.55
C TYR A 62 -3.13 -16.96 15.38
N TYR A 63 -2.30 -18.00 15.50
CA TYR A 63 -1.04 -17.89 16.24
C TYR A 63 -0.07 -16.89 15.61
N THR A 64 -0.02 -16.82 14.28
CA THR A 64 0.76 -15.79 13.56
C THR A 64 0.29 -14.37 13.91
N CYS A 65 -1.03 -14.15 13.96
CA CYS A 65 -1.63 -12.88 14.41
C CYS A 65 -1.36 -12.59 15.89
N ALA A 66 -1.53 -13.58 16.76
CA ALA A 66 -1.37 -13.48 18.20
C ALA A 66 0.06 -13.13 18.57
N PHE A 67 1.03 -13.79 17.92
CA PHE A 67 2.45 -13.50 18.07
C PHE A 67 2.79 -12.08 17.60
N ALA A 68 2.33 -11.69 16.41
CA ALA A 68 2.58 -10.35 15.87
C ALA A 68 1.95 -9.21 16.70
N SER A 69 0.82 -9.49 17.37
CA SER A 69 0.07 -8.49 18.14
C SER A 69 0.35 -8.54 19.65
N LYS A 70 1.13 -9.51 20.13
CA LYS A 70 1.33 -9.81 21.57
C LYS A 70 0.01 -9.98 22.34
N THR A 71 -1.04 -10.47 21.68
CA THR A 71 -2.37 -10.68 22.29
C THR A 71 -2.82 -12.11 22.08
N HIS A 72 -3.33 -12.76 23.13
CA HIS A 72 -3.88 -14.11 23.05
C HIS A 72 -5.33 -14.14 23.54
N ASN A 73 -6.26 -14.47 22.65
CA ASN A 73 -7.69 -14.63 22.95
C ASN A 73 -8.17 -16.03 22.53
N SER A 74 -8.17 -16.96 23.48
CA SER A 74 -8.59 -18.35 23.28
C SER A 74 -10.06 -18.46 22.88
N ALA A 75 -10.95 -17.64 23.46
CA ALA A 75 -12.37 -17.63 23.12
C ALA A 75 -12.63 -17.24 21.66
N PHE A 76 -11.78 -16.37 21.10
CA PHE A 76 -11.83 -16.01 19.68
C PHE A 76 -11.34 -17.17 18.79
N LEU A 77 -10.29 -17.88 19.19
CA LEU A 77 -9.81 -19.06 18.46
C LEU A 77 -10.88 -20.15 18.40
N GLU A 78 -11.56 -20.43 19.52
CA GLU A 78 -12.64 -21.41 19.57
C GLU A 78 -13.80 -21.04 18.61
N LYS A 79 -14.25 -19.78 18.66
CA LYS A 79 -15.28 -19.26 17.74
C LYS A 79 -14.84 -19.32 16.27
N LEU A 80 -13.56 -19.07 16.01
CA LEU A 80 -12.98 -19.16 14.67
C LEU A 80 -12.98 -20.60 14.14
N LEU A 81 -12.64 -21.57 14.99
CA LEU A 81 -12.67 -22.99 14.64
C LEU A 81 -14.08 -23.52 14.44
N LEU A 82 -15.05 -23.05 15.23
CA LEU A 82 -16.47 -23.38 15.03
C LEU A 82 -16.99 -22.81 13.71
N ALA A 83 -16.49 -21.64 13.31
CA ALA A 83 -16.79 -21.01 12.04
C ALA A 83 -15.97 -21.59 10.86
N SER A 84 -15.23 -22.68 11.03
CA SER A 84 -14.37 -23.25 9.98
C SER A 84 -15.14 -23.56 8.70
N ASN A 85 -16.45 -23.85 8.75
CA ASN A 85 -17.24 -24.13 7.55
C ASN A 85 -17.56 -22.88 6.71
N LYS A 86 -17.40 -21.66 7.25
CA LYS A 86 -17.80 -20.39 6.60
C LYS A 86 -16.76 -19.85 5.63
N PRO A 87 -17.15 -19.33 4.45
CA PRO A 87 -16.22 -18.87 3.43
C PRO A 87 -15.20 -17.84 3.98
N ILE A 88 -13.95 -17.94 3.50
CA ILE A 88 -12.85 -17.10 3.97
C ILE A 88 -12.59 -16.00 2.92
N LYS A 89 -12.80 -14.74 3.27
CA LYS A 89 -12.52 -13.57 2.41
C LYS A 89 -11.14 -13.00 2.74
N LEU A 90 -10.25 -12.94 1.75
CA LEU A 90 -8.95 -12.27 1.89
C LEU A 90 -9.04 -10.85 1.33
N VAL A 91 -9.03 -9.86 2.22
CA VAL A 91 -9.06 -8.45 1.83
C VAL A 91 -7.64 -7.89 1.91
N LYS A 92 -7.06 -7.63 0.74
CA LYS A 92 -5.87 -6.78 0.62
C LYS A 92 -6.25 -5.37 1.03
N LYS A 93 -5.69 -4.90 2.14
CA LYS A 93 -5.69 -3.46 2.40
C LYS A 93 -4.41 -2.90 1.78
N LYS A 94 -4.55 -2.02 0.79
CA LYS A 94 -3.48 -1.05 0.49
C LYS A 94 -3.16 -0.38 1.82
N ARG A 95 -1.90 -0.40 2.25
CA ARG A 95 -1.47 0.51 3.31
C ARG A 95 -1.77 1.90 2.78
N GLN A 96 -2.81 2.56 3.28
CA GLN A 96 -2.62 3.97 3.61
C GLN A 96 -1.47 3.93 4.60
N GLN A 97 -0.29 4.34 4.14
CA GLN A 97 0.84 4.51 5.02
C GLN A 97 0.33 5.36 6.18
N CYS A 98 0.49 4.87 7.41
CA CYS A 98 0.63 5.78 8.53
C CYS A 98 2.01 6.42 8.33
N SER A 99 2.09 7.29 7.33
CA SER A 99 3.05 8.35 7.34
C SER A 99 2.52 9.31 8.39
N THR A 100 3.39 9.72 9.29
CA THR A 100 3.38 11.06 9.90
C THR A 100 3.50 12.15 8.81
N GLN A 101 2.89 11.95 7.64
CA GLN A 101 2.68 12.94 6.60
C GLN A 101 1.22 13.31 6.74
N LYS A 102 1.04 14.28 7.64
CA LYS A 102 0.12 15.40 7.45
C LYS A 102 -0.51 15.33 6.07
N LEU A 103 -1.80 15.01 6.08
CA LEU A 103 -2.72 15.18 4.97
C LEU A 103 -2.55 16.61 4.44
N MET A 104 -1.69 16.79 3.44
CA MET A 104 -1.64 17.99 2.63
C MET A 104 -2.07 17.56 1.25
N ALA A 105 -3.38 17.31 1.16
CA ALA A 105 -4.13 17.65 -0.03
C ALA A 105 -4.11 19.19 -0.17
N SER A 106 -2.95 19.73 -0.48
CA SER A 106 -2.76 21.06 -0.98
C SER A 106 -1.73 20.92 -2.09
N ASN A 107 -1.92 21.65 -3.17
CA ASN A 107 -0.99 21.78 -4.29
C ASN A 107 0.30 22.47 -3.81
N ASP A 108 0.97 21.88 -2.82
CA ASP A 108 2.07 22.51 -2.12
C ASP A 108 3.30 22.40 -3.02
N PRO A 109 3.84 23.54 -3.49
CA PRO A 109 4.90 23.52 -4.47
C PRO A 109 6.19 22.90 -3.89
N TYR A 110 6.38 22.96 -2.56
CA TYR A 110 7.47 22.29 -1.85
C TYR A 110 7.37 20.76 -1.94
N SER A 111 6.16 20.21 -1.82
CA SER A 111 5.92 18.76 -1.95
C SER A 111 6.23 18.24 -3.36
N VAL A 112 5.90 19.02 -4.40
CA VAL A 112 6.18 18.65 -5.81
C VAL A 112 7.68 18.52 -6.07
N LEU A 113 8.49 19.37 -5.42
CA LEU A 113 9.95 19.36 -5.55
C LEU A 113 10.65 18.47 -4.51
N ASN A 114 9.89 17.74 -3.68
CA ASN A 114 10.40 16.97 -2.54
C ASN A 114 11.35 17.84 -1.67
N ALA A 115 10.98 19.09 -1.48
CA ALA A 115 11.71 20.09 -0.71
C ALA A 115 10.93 20.46 0.55
N ASP A 116 11.63 20.93 1.57
CA ASP A 116 11.03 21.46 2.78
C ASP A 116 10.94 23.00 2.68
N GLU A 117 9.94 23.60 3.36
CA GLU A 117 9.75 25.05 3.38
C GLU A 117 10.91 25.80 4.04
N THR A 118 11.64 25.12 4.94
CA THR A 118 12.83 25.65 5.64
C THR A 118 14.10 25.59 4.81
N GLU A 119 14.11 24.89 3.67
CA GLU A 119 15.30 24.78 2.83
C GLU A 119 15.66 26.11 2.12
N SER A 120 16.95 26.25 1.82
CA SER A 120 17.48 27.40 1.07
C SER A 120 17.10 27.31 -0.41
N MET A 121 16.98 28.46 -1.06
CA MET A 121 16.67 28.54 -2.51
C MET A 121 17.67 27.76 -3.36
N GLU A 122 18.92 27.65 -2.93
CA GLU A 122 19.96 26.89 -3.62
C GLU A 122 19.76 25.36 -3.50
N SER A 123 19.34 24.87 -2.33
CA SER A 123 18.95 23.45 -2.15
C SER A 123 17.75 23.09 -3.04
N ILE A 124 16.73 23.96 -3.05
CA ILE A 124 15.53 23.81 -3.88
C ILE A 124 15.88 23.83 -5.37
N ARG A 125 16.79 24.72 -5.80
CA ARG A 125 17.27 24.79 -7.19
C ARG A 125 17.98 23.50 -7.60
N ARG A 126 18.82 22.91 -6.74
CA ARG A 126 19.51 21.63 -7.04
C ARG A 126 18.50 20.50 -7.22
N LYS A 127 17.48 20.41 -6.37
CA LYS A 127 16.39 19.43 -6.50
C LYS A 127 15.59 19.62 -7.80
N TYR A 128 15.25 20.87 -8.13
CA TYR A 128 14.62 21.21 -9.40
C TYR A 128 15.44 20.73 -10.60
N ILE A 129 16.75 21.02 -10.65
CA ILE A 129 17.61 20.62 -11.77
C ILE A 129 17.64 19.09 -11.92
N SER A 130 17.74 18.35 -10.81
CA SER A 130 17.72 16.89 -10.82
C SER A 130 16.41 16.33 -11.38
N LEU A 131 15.28 16.85 -10.91
CA LEU A 131 13.95 16.44 -11.37
C LEU A 131 13.70 16.84 -12.84
N ALA A 132 14.09 18.05 -13.23
CA ALA A 132 13.98 18.54 -14.60
C ALA A 132 14.75 17.65 -15.58
N LYS A 133 15.96 17.20 -15.22
CA LYS A 133 16.75 16.25 -16.03
C LYS A 133 16.08 14.88 -16.12
N ALA A 134 15.51 14.39 -15.03
CA ALA A 134 14.85 13.08 -15.00
C ALA A 134 13.55 13.03 -15.83
N TYR A 135 12.81 14.15 -15.90
CA TYR A 135 11.52 14.25 -16.58
C TYR A 135 11.57 15.05 -17.89
N HIS A 136 12.76 15.38 -18.40
CA HIS A 136 12.89 16.16 -19.63
C HIS A 136 12.36 15.35 -20.82
N PRO A 137 11.51 15.94 -21.69
CA PRO A 137 10.96 15.23 -22.84
C PRO A 137 12.05 14.70 -23.79
N ASP A 138 13.18 15.39 -23.89
CA ASP A 138 14.34 14.97 -24.70
C ASP A 138 15.10 13.76 -24.12
N SER A 139 15.03 13.55 -22.79
CA SER A 139 15.68 12.39 -22.15
C SER A 139 14.87 11.11 -22.32
N ILE A 140 13.62 11.20 -22.81
CA ILE A 140 12.72 10.06 -22.94
C ILE A 140 12.89 9.51 -24.34
N ALA A 141 13.79 8.54 -24.47
CA ALA A 141 14.01 7.80 -25.71
C ALA A 141 12.82 6.92 -26.14
N SER A 142 11.72 6.89 -25.37
CA SER A 142 10.52 6.10 -25.67
C SER A 142 9.63 6.77 -26.71
N LYS A 143 9.32 6.05 -27.80
CA LYS A 143 8.44 6.45 -28.90
C LYS A 143 6.93 6.42 -28.55
N ASP A 144 6.58 6.09 -27.31
CA ASP A 144 5.20 6.00 -26.84
C ASP A 144 4.62 7.38 -26.47
N ALA A 145 3.63 7.84 -27.24
CA ALA A 145 2.96 9.13 -27.05
C ALA A 145 2.35 9.31 -25.64
N SER A 146 1.92 8.21 -24.99
CA SER A 146 1.37 8.24 -23.62
C SER A 146 2.45 8.53 -22.57
N SER A 147 3.65 7.95 -22.75
CA SER A 147 4.79 8.15 -21.85
C SER A 147 5.31 9.59 -21.95
N VAL A 148 5.43 10.10 -23.17
CA VAL A 148 5.83 11.50 -23.43
C VAL A 148 4.85 12.47 -22.77
N LYS A 149 3.53 12.30 -22.98
CA LYS A 149 2.50 13.16 -22.35
C LYS A 149 2.58 13.17 -20.83
N ASN A 150 2.73 12.01 -20.20
CA ASN A 150 2.84 11.93 -18.74
C ASN A 150 4.09 12.61 -18.20
N CYS A 151 5.21 12.50 -18.90
CA CYS A 151 6.43 13.16 -18.49
C CYS A 151 6.39 14.67 -18.73
N THR A 152 5.84 15.13 -19.85
CA THR A 152 5.59 16.57 -20.08
C THR A 152 4.70 17.15 -18.99
N ALA A 153 3.62 16.45 -18.61
CA ALA A 153 2.73 16.90 -17.54
C ALA A 153 3.44 16.96 -16.18
N LYS A 154 4.33 16.01 -15.87
CA LYS A 154 5.15 16.05 -14.64
C LYS A 154 6.18 17.18 -14.68
N PHE A 155 6.84 17.38 -15.81
CA PHE A 155 7.81 18.46 -16.02
C PHE A 155 7.18 19.84 -15.81
N GLN A 156 6.00 20.06 -16.38
CA GLN A 156 5.23 21.29 -16.18
C GLN A 156 4.95 21.55 -14.69
N LYS A 157 4.46 20.54 -13.96
CA LYS A 157 4.20 20.65 -12.52
C LYS A 157 5.46 21.00 -11.72
N ILE A 158 6.60 20.40 -12.06
CA ILE A 158 7.89 20.69 -11.43
C ILE A 158 8.30 22.15 -11.65
N GLN A 159 8.08 22.68 -12.86
CA GLN A 159 8.38 24.07 -13.21
C GLN A 159 7.44 25.07 -12.51
N GLU A 160 6.14 24.77 -12.47
CA GLU A 160 5.13 25.57 -11.78
C GLU A 160 5.44 25.66 -10.29
N ALA A 161 5.78 24.53 -9.66
CA ALA A 161 6.17 24.48 -8.27
C ALA A 161 7.41 25.33 -7.96
N TYR A 162 8.47 25.24 -8.78
CA TYR A 162 9.67 26.04 -8.58
C TYR A 162 9.40 27.54 -8.69
N THR A 163 8.57 27.93 -9.67
CA THR A 163 8.16 29.32 -9.87
C THR A 163 7.37 29.85 -8.66
N ALA A 164 6.43 29.05 -8.15
CA ALA A 164 5.62 29.42 -6.98
C ALA A 164 6.49 29.65 -5.73
N ILE A 165 7.43 28.73 -5.45
CA ILE A 165 8.37 28.87 -4.32
C ILE A 165 9.24 30.12 -4.48
N LYS A 166 9.76 30.35 -5.69
CA LYS A 166 10.61 31.51 -5.98
C LYS A 166 9.87 32.82 -5.72
N ILE A 167 8.62 32.93 -6.17
CA ILE A 167 7.76 34.10 -5.93
C ILE A 167 7.48 34.27 -4.44
N GLU A 168 7.16 33.19 -3.73
CA GLU A 168 6.88 33.24 -2.29
C GLU A 168 8.10 33.71 -1.49
N LYS A 169 9.28 33.15 -1.76
CA LYS A 169 10.53 33.52 -1.08
C LYS A 169 10.93 34.97 -1.41
N MET A 170 10.68 35.43 -2.64
CA MET A 170 10.90 36.83 -3.03
C MET A 170 9.96 37.79 -2.29
N LYS A 171 8.68 37.43 -2.13
CA LYS A 171 7.70 38.23 -1.37
C LYS A 171 8.05 38.31 0.11
N LYS A 172 8.53 37.21 0.73
CA LYS A 172 8.94 37.16 2.15
C LYS A 172 10.17 38.02 2.47
N CYS A 173 11.00 38.38 1.50
CA CYS A 173 12.12 39.31 1.71
C CYS A 173 11.76 40.79 1.45
N ALA A 174 10.58 41.07 0.89
CA ALA A 174 10.14 42.41 0.53
C ALA A 174 9.09 43.01 1.50
N ALA A 175 8.69 42.25 2.53
CA ALA A 175 7.79 42.64 3.61
C ALA A 175 8.57 42.67 4.92
#